data_AF-A0A067DHZ7-F1
#
_entry.id   AF-A0A067DHZ7-F1
#
_cell.length_a   1.000
_cell.length_b   1.000
_cell.length_c   1.000
_cell.angle_alpha   90.00
_cell.angle_beta   90.00
_cell.angle_gamma   90.00
#
_symmetry.space_group_name_H-M   'P 1'
#
loop_
_entity.id
_entity.type
_entity.pdbx_description
1 polymer ?
#
loop_
_entity_poly.entity_id
_entity_poly.type
_entity_poly.pdbx_seq_one_letter_code
_entity_poly.pdbx_strand_id
1 'polypeptide(L)'
;MSSSSSSSSSSSSSSLSSSPFNNPEAREALFSKLADKEAEASKHMAEELFKEEKIDSALCVVDRARMKNPNHQGLNSHFACYVVHKLAAEKKSWYAVLGIRDHRAGVDVIKKRYEALVQLFKPDRCSSVGADTANKLINEAWEVLSDPKRREAYDLLMCFDKTVQIQAENQDPEMNVVKLENQDPEDNNDDKPKPKPSLVE
;
A
#
# COMPACT_ATOMS: atom_id res chain seq x y z
N MET A 1 -35.62 -4.18 88.18
CA MET A 1 -35.40 -3.04 87.25
C MET A 1 -34.73 -3.61 86.01
N SER A 2 -35.46 -3.62 84.91
CA SER A 2 -35.07 -4.16 83.62
C SER A 2 -34.12 -3.20 82.90
N SER A 3 -33.05 -3.68 82.32
CA SER A 3 -32.25 -2.90 81.36
C SER A 3 -31.69 -3.85 80.30
N SER A 4 -32.46 -3.99 79.22
CA SER A 4 -32.07 -4.68 77.99
C SER A 4 -31.29 -3.69 77.14
N SER A 5 -29.99 -3.89 77.00
CA SER A 5 -29.15 -3.10 76.10
C SER A 5 -29.30 -3.63 74.67
N SER A 6 -30.12 -2.96 73.88
CA SER A 6 -30.29 -3.22 72.45
C SER A 6 -29.06 -2.69 71.69
N SER A 7 -28.14 -3.58 71.33
CA SER A 7 -27.07 -3.30 70.38
C SER A 7 -27.67 -3.26 68.97
N SER A 8 -28.05 -2.06 68.52
CA SER A 8 -28.42 -1.76 67.15
C SER A 8 -27.20 -1.87 66.25
N SER A 9 -27.09 -2.99 65.55
CA SER A 9 -26.23 -3.16 64.38
C SER A 9 -26.77 -2.31 63.23
N SER A 10 -26.28 -1.08 63.13
CA SER A 10 -26.47 -0.24 61.94
C SER A 10 -25.57 -0.78 60.82
N SER A 11 -26.13 -1.67 60.00
CA SER A 11 -25.55 -2.04 58.71
C SER A 11 -25.57 -0.82 57.80
N SER A 12 -24.46 -0.08 57.77
CA SER A 12 -24.21 1.00 56.81
C SER A 12 -23.92 0.39 55.42
N SER A 13 -24.94 -0.18 54.79
CA SER A 13 -24.87 -0.68 53.41
C SER A 13 -25.34 0.41 52.43
N SER A 14 -24.61 1.51 52.33
CA SER A 14 -24.99 2.63 51.45
C SER A 14 -23.79 3.30 50.78
N SER A 15 -22.83 2.52 50.28
CA SER A 15 -21.68 3.07 49.53
C SER A 15 -21.22 2.26 48.32
N LEU A 16 -21.95 1.22 47.89
CA LEU A 16 -21.57 0.41 46.72
C LEU A 16 -22.24 0.84 45.40
N SER A 17 -23.13 1.84 45.43
CA SER A 17 -23.86 2.32 44.25
C SER A 17 -23.03 3.22 43.33
N SER A 18 -21.89 3.74 43.80
CA SER A 18 -21.01 4.65 43.04
C SER A 18 -19.81 3.94 42.40
N SER A 19 -19.78 2.60 42.43
CA SER A 19 -18.72 1.83 41.81
C SER A 19 -18.87 1.85 40.27
N PRO A 20 -17.84 2.23 39.49
CA PRO A 20 -17.90 2.27 38.02
C PRO A 20 -18.22 0.90 37.40
N PHE A 21 -18.10 -0.19 38.18
CA PHE A 21 -18.53 -1.53 37.77
C PHE A 21 -20.05 -1.69 37.61
N ASN A 22 -20.86 -0.89 38.31
CA ASN A 22 -22.33 -0.97 38.23
C ASN A 22 -22.95 0.03 37.23
N ASN A 23 -22.15 0.96 36.68
CA ASN A 23 -22.61 1.90 35.67
C ASN A 23 -21.98 1.56 34.30
N PRO A 24 -22.75 1.08 33.32
CA PRO A 24 -22.22 0.72 32.01
C PRO A 24 -21.58 1.93 31.29
N GLU A 25 -22.13 3.13 31.42
CA GLU A 25 -21.61 4.35 30.78
C GLU A 25 -20.22 4.73 31.34
N ALA A 26 -20.04 4.64 32.66
CA ALA A 26 -18.75 4.89 33.30
C ALA A 26 -17.70 3.87 32.85
N ARG A 27 -18.12 2.61 32.64
CA ARG A 27 -17.23 1.54 32.17
C ARG A 27 -16.82 1.74 30.71
N GLU A 28 -17.76 2.10 29.84
CA GLU A 28 -17.46 2.43 28.43
C GLU A 28 -16.54 3.66 28.33
N ALA A 29 -16.76 4.70 29.14
CA ALA A 29 -15.88 5.86 29.19
C ALA A 29 -14.45 5.50 29.61
N LEU A 30 -14.27 4.53 30.52
CA LEU A 30 -12.94 4.02 30.89
C LEU A 30 -12.28 3.24 29.76
N PHE A 31 -13.03 2.38 29.05
CA PHE A 31 -12.50 1.66 27.89
C PHE A 31 -12.11 2.60 26.75
N SER A 32 -12.90 3.65 26.48
CA SER A 32 -12.53 4.69 25.51
C SER A 32 -11.22 5.37 25.89
N LYS A 33 -11.07 5.78 27.15
CA LYS A 33 -9.82 6.40 27.64
C LYS A 33 -8.61 5.47 27.51
N LEU A 34 -8.81 4.18 27.76
CA LEU A 34 -7.75 3.18 27.59
C LEU A 34 -7.40 3.02 26.11
N ALA A 35 -8.40 2.96 25.23
CA ALA A 35 -8.21 2.87 23.80
C ALA A 35 -7.43 4.07 23.22
N ASP A 36 -7.74 5.29 23.68
CA ASP A 36 -7.00 6.50 23.29
C ASP A 36 -5.54 6.44 23.74
N LYS A 37 -5.29 5.99 24.98
CA LYS A 37 -3.91 5.79 25.47
C LYS A 37 -3.16 4.70 24.70
N GLU A 38 -3.83 3.59 24.36
CA GLU A 38 -3.25 2.54 23.52
C GLU A 38 -2.88 3.07 22.13
N ALA A 39 -3.74 3.90 21.53
CA ALA A 39 -3.47 4.55 20.24
C ALA A 39 -2.30 5.53 20.33
N GLU A 40 -2.25 6.36 21.39
CA GLU A 40 -1.14 7.28 21.65
C GLU A 40 0.20 6.53 21.77
N ALA A 41 0.22 5.46 22.56
CA ALA A 41 1.41 4.60 22.73
C ALA A 41 1.82 3.92 21.42
N SER A 42 0.86 3.48 20.62
CA SER A 42 1.12 2.87 19.31
C SER A 42 1.72 3.87 18.32
N LYS A 43 1.26 5.14 18.32
CA LYS A 43 1.87 6.21 17.52
C LYS A 43 3.34 6.40 17.91
N HIS A 44 3.60 6.59 19.21
CA HIS A 44 4.95 6.79 19.71
C HIS A 44 5.88 5.63 19.35
N MET A 45 5.43 4.39 19.55
CA MET A 45 6.20 3.21 19.15
C MET A 45 6.49 3.18 17.65
N ALA A 46 5.51 3.53 16.81
CA ALA A 46 5.71 3.56 15.38
C ALA A 46 6.66 4.69 14.93
N GLU A 47 6.66 5.84 15.60
CA GLU A 47 7.63 6.92 15.35
C GLU A 47 9.06 6.49 15.68
N GLU A 48 9.28 5.81 16.80
CA GLU A 48 10.59 5.26 17.14
C GLU A 48 11.05 4.22 16.11
N LEU A 49 10.18 3.30 15.71
CA LEU A 49 10.48 2.32 14.67
C LEU A 49 10.78 2.98 13.31
N PHE A 50 10.10 4.08 12.99
CA PHE A 50 10.35 4.84 11.77
C PHE A 50 11.72 5.53 11.79
N LYS A 51 12.13 6.10 12.93
CA LYS A 51 13.47 6.68 13.12
C LYS A 51 14.58 5.62 13.00
N GLU A 52 14.29 4.38 13.41
CA GLU A 52 15.17 3.22 13.22
C GLU A 52 15.13 2.64 11.79
N GLU A 53 14.49 3.32 10.83
CA GLU A 53 14.32 2.89 9.43
C GLU A 53 13.53 1.58 9.25
N LYS A 54 12.85 1.10 10.30
CA LYS A 54 12.01 -0.12 10.28
C LYS A 54 10.58 0.21 9.86
N ILE A 55 10.42 0.68 8.62
CA ILE A 55 9.13 1.18 8.09
C ILE A 55 8.04 0.08 8.12
N ASP A 56 8.38 -1.17 7.81
CA ASP A 56 7.41 -2.28 7.84
C ASP A 56 6.86 -2.56 9.24
N SER A 57 7.74 -2.53 10.26
CA SER A 57 7.34 -2.70 11.64
C SER A 57 6.47 -1.54 12.12
N ALA A 58 6.85 -0.30 11.76
CA ALA A 58 6.06 0.90 12.08
C ALA A 58 4.65 0.81 11.47
N LEU A 59 4.54 0.38 10.21
CA LEU A 59 3.26 0.15 9.54
C LEU A 59 2.41 -0.90 10.26
N CYS A 60 3.00 -2.02 10.65
CA CYS A 60 2.29 -3.09 11.36
C CYS A 60 1.69 -2.60 12.69
N VAL A 61 2.45 -1.80 13.45
CA VAL A 61 2.00 -1.22 14.73
C VAL A 61 0.84 -0.26 14.52
N VAL A 62 0.95 0.68 13.57
CA VAL A 62 -0.13 1.65 13.30
C VAL A 62 -1.36 0.97 12.72
N ASP A 63 -1.20 -0.02 11.84
CA ASP A 63 -2.32 -0.74 11.24
C ASP A 63 -3.13 -1.48 12.29
N ARG A 64 -2.46 -2.17 13.23
CA ARG A 64 -3.11 -2.80 14.39
C ARG A 64 -3.88 -1.78 15.23
N ALA A 65 -3.26 -0.64 15.52
CA ALA A 65 -3.89 0.41 16.33
C ALA A 65 -5.12 1.01 15.63
N ARG A 66 -5.04 1.24 14.32
CA ARG A 66 -6.15 1.73 13.50
C ARG A 66 -7.30 0.74 13.43
N MET A 67 -7.01 -0.57 13.33
CA MET A 67 -8.05 -1.59 13.32
C MET A 67 -8.84 -1.63 14.63
N LYS A 68 -8.17 -1.42 15.76
CA LYS A 68 -8.82 -1.28 17.06
C LYS A 68 -9.59 0.05 17.18
N ASN A 69 -9.01 1.13 16.67
CA ASN A 69 -9.51 2.49 16.82
C ASN A 69 -9.61 3.23 15.45
N PRO A 70 -10.62 2.89 14.61
CA PRO A 70 -10.70 3.44 13.25
C PRO A 70 -10.89 4.96 13.18
N ASN A 71 -11.51 5.54 14.21
CA ASN A 71 -11.87 6.96 14.28
C ASN A 71 -10.83 7.83 15.02
N HIS A 72 -9.73 7.25 15.50
CA HIS A 72 -8.73 8.00 16.25
C HIS A 72 -7.97 8.98 15.32
N GLN A 73 -7.94 10.25 15.72
CA GLN A 73 -7.27 11.30 14.97
C GLN A 73 -5.75 11.07 14.91
N GLY A 74 -5.16 11.17 13.73
CA GLY A 74 -3.71 11.01 13.55
C GLY A 74 -3.24 9.59 13.22
N LEU A 75 -3.93 8.50 13.63
CA LEU A 75 -3.53 7.13 13.23
C LEU A 75 -3.58 6.96 11.71
N ASN A 76 -4.64 7.49 11.08
CA ASN A 76 -4.78 7.50 9.63
C ASN A 76 -3.67 8.33 8.96
N SER A 77 -3.30 9.47 9.54
CA SER A 77 -2.22 10.33 9.03
C SER A 77 -0.85 9.64 9.13
N HIS A 78 -0.55 8.98 10.25
CA HIS A 78 0.70 8.23 10.44
C HIS A 78 0.78 7.03 9.49
N PHE A 79 -0.32 6.28 9.34
CA PHE A 79 -0.36 5.18 8.39
C PHE A 79 -0.11 5.66 6.96
N ALA A 80 -0.81 6.72 6.53
CA ALA A 80 -0.63 7.28 5.19
C ALA A 80 0.81 7.78 4.97
N CYS A 81 1.41 8.43 5.99
CA CYS A 81 2.80 8.87 5.96
C CYS A 81 3.75 7.69 5.68
N TYR A 82 3.66 6.64 6.50
CA TYR A 82 4.55 5.48 6.37
C TYR A 82 4.32 4.69 5.08
N VAL A 83 3.08 4.63 4.58
CA VAL A 83 2.80 4.03 3.28
C VAL A 83 3.50 4.82 2.17
N VAL A 84 3.39 6.15 2.15
CA VAL A 84 4.08 6.99 1.15
C VAL A 84 5.59 6.75 1.17
N HIS A 85 6.19 6.74 2.37
CA HIS A 85 7.62 6.45 2.54
C HIS A 85 8.00 5.06 2.02
N LYS A 86 7.23 4.03 2.37
CA LYS A 86 7.47 2.65 1.90
C LYS A 86 7.39 2.57 0.38
N LEU A 87 6.35 3.13 -0.22
CA LEU A 87 6.14 3.06 -1.67
C LEU A 87 7.24 3.81 -2.44
N ALA A 88 7.70 4.94 -1.90
CA ALA A 88 8.83 5.69 -2.47
C ALA A 88 10.16 4.93 -2.33
N ALA A 89 10.42 4.33 -1.16
CA ALA A 89 11.62 3.51 -0.92
C ALA A 89 11.68 2.28 -1.85
N GLU A 90 10.53 1.64 -2.12
CA GLU A 90 10.39 0.54 -3.07
C GLU A 90 10.38 1.00 -4.54
N LYS A 91 10.53 2.30 -4.82
CA LYS A 91 10.46 2.89 -6.16
C LYS A 91 9.21 2.47 -6.94
N LYS A 92 8.08 2.35 -6.24
CA LYS A 92 6.79 2.05 -6.87
C LYS A 92 6.30 3.23 -7.70
N SER A 93 5.26 2.98 -8.49
CA SER A 93 4.74 3.99 -9.39
C SER A 93 4.26 5.24 -8.64
N TRP A 94 4.34 6.42 -9.28
CA TRP A 94 3.79 7.66 -8.74
C TRP A 94 2.29 7.57 -8.51
N TYR A 95 1.59 6.74 -9.30
CA TYR A 95 0.20 6.39 -9.04
C TYR A 95 0.03 5.71 -7.68
N ALA A 96 0.88 4.74 -7.34
CA ALA A 96 0.84 4.06 -6.06
C ALA A 96 1.11 5.04 -4.90
N VAL A 97 2.07 5.95 -5.04
CA VAL A 97 2.37 6.99 -4.03
C VAL A 97 1.15 7.87 -3.74
N LEU A 98 0.35 8.21 -4.76
CA LEU A 98 -0.92 8.94 -4.60
C LEU A 98 -2.10 8.03 -4.16
N GLY A 99 -1.87 6.75 -3.92
CA GLY A 99 -2.90 5.78 -3.54
C GLY A 99 -3.84 5.39 -4.69
N ILE A 100 -3.40 5.55 -5.94
CA ILE A 100 -4.16 5.24 -7.15
C ILE A 100 -3.70 3.88 -7.69
N ARG A 101 -4.65 2.93 -7.76
CA ARG A 101 -4.38 1.57 -8.27
C ARG A 101 -4.42 1.48 -9.80
N ASP A 102 -5.26 2.30 -10.42
CA ASP A 102 -5.47 2.28 -11.87
C ASP A 102 -4.66 3.39 -12.55
N HIS A 103 -3.72 3.00 -13.41
CA HIS A 103 -2.91 3.92 -14.21
C HIS A 103 -3.73 4.68 -15.26
N ARG A 104 -4.95 4.22 -15.58
CA ARG A 104 -5.90 4.88 -16.49
C ARG A 104 -6.71 5.98 -15.82
N ALA A 105 -6.49 6.24 -14.53
CA ALA A 105 -7.21 7.28 -13.81
C ALA A 105 -7.10 8.65 -14.51
N GLY A 106 -8.23 9.34 -14.71
CA GLY A 106 -8.24 10.69 -15.26
C GLY A 106 -7.54 11.70 -14.34
N VAL A 107 -7.06 12.81 -14.91
CA VAL A 107 -6.33 13.86 -14.17
C VAL A 107 -7.16 14.40 -12.99
N ASP A 108 -8.49 14.46 -13.11
CA ASP A 108 -9.39 14.88 -12.03
C ASP A 108 -9.30 13.99 -10.78
N VAL A 109 -9.18 12.67 -10.99
CA VAL A 109 -9.02 11.70 -9.88
C VAL A 109 -7.67 11.88 -9.23
N ILE A 110 -6.63 12.07 -10.03
CA ILE A 110 -5.26 12.32 -9.56
C ILE A 110 -5.22 13.59 -8.71
N LYS A 111 -5.84 14.67 -9.19
CA LYS A 111 -5.93 15.96 -8.49
C LYS A 111 -6.64 15.83 -7.15
N LYS A 112 -7.81 15.17 -7.13
CA LYS A 112 -8.56 14.94 -5.89
C LYS A 112 -7.76 14.16 -4.86
N ARG A 113 -7.01 13.14 -5.29
CA ARG A 113 -6.16 12.34 -4.40
C ARG A 113 -4.98 13.15 -3.86
N TYR A 114 -4.32 13.90 -4.73
CA TYR A 114 -3.26 14.84 -4.35
C TYR A 114 -3.75 15.84 -3.30
N GLU A 115 -4.85 16.55 -3.56
CA GLU A 115 -5.40 17.54 -2.63
C GLU A 115 -5.77 16.92 -1.28
N ALA A 116 -6.35 15.71 -1.28
CA ALA A 116 -6.69 15.00 -0.05
C ALA A 116 -5.45 14.65 0.79
N LEU A 117 -4.37 14.19 0.13
CA LEU A 117 -3.12 13.84 0.82
C LEU A 117 -2.39 15.10 1.34
N VAL A 118 -2.32 16.16 0.54
CA VAL A 118 -1.73 17.44 0.98
C VAL A 118 -2.49 18.00 2.17
N GLN A 119 -3.83 17.91 2.19
CA GLN A 119 -4.64 18.31 3.35
C GLN A 119 -4.37 17.44 4.58
N LEU A 120 -4.10 16.15 4.39
CA LEU A 120 -3.81 15.22 5.47
C LEU A 120 -2.45 15.51 6.13
N PHE A 121 -1.43 15.87 5.34
CA PHE A 121 -0.06 16.14 5.81
C PHE A 121 0.22 17.59 6.19
N LYS A 122 -0.82 18.42 6.36
CA LYS A 122 -0.64 19.74 6.94
C LYS A 122 -0.11 19.61 8.39
N PRO A 123 0.76 20.54 8.86
CA PRO A 123 1.35 20.47 10.20
C PRO A 123 0.30 20.50 11.32
N ASP A 124 -0.86 21.09 11.06
CA ASP A 124 -2.00 21.13 11.97
C ASP A 124 -2.70 19.76 12.16
N ARG A 125 -2.59 18.85 11.19
CA ARG A 125 -3.34 17.58 11.17
C ARG A 125 -2.48 16.32 11.25
N CYS A 126 -1.18 16.44 10.99
CA CYS A 126 -0.24 15.33 11.06
C CYS A 126 0.98 15.73 11.90
N SER A 127 1.16 15.05 13.03
CA SER A 127 2.30 15.25 13.93
C SER A 127 3.50 14.35 13.61
N SER A 128 3.42 13.51 12.58
CA SER A 128 4.45 12.52 12.29
C SER A 128 5.74 13.17 11.79
N VAL A 129 6.89 12.70 12.28
CA VAL A 129 8.24 13.13 11.85
C VAL A 129 8.45 12.99 10.34
N GLY A 130 7.79 12.02 9.69
CA GLY A 130 7.90 11.79 8.25
C GLY A 130 6.98 12.65 7.38
N ALA A 131 6.12 13.50 7.96
CA ALA A 131 5.04 14.17 7.23
C ALA A 131 5.55 15.12 6.14
N ASP A 132 6.58 15.92 6.44
CA ASP A 132 7.16 16.86 5.48
C ASP A 132 7.77 16.15 4.28
N THR A 133 8.51 15.07 4.52
CA THR A 133 9.11 14.26 3.45
C THR A 133 8.04 13.54 2.64
N ALA A 134 6.98 13.02 3.28
CA ALA A 134 5.86 12.42 2.57
C ALA A 134 5.16 13.44 1.65
N ASN A 135 4.95 14.67 2.14
CA ASN A 135 4.35 15.74 1.34
C ASN A 135 5.21 16.11 0.13
N LYS A 136 6.54 16.15 0.28
CA LYS A 136 7.48 16.34 -0.85
C LYS A 136 7.33 15.25 -1.92
N LEU A 137 7.30 13.97 -1.51
CA LEU A 137 7.11 12.83 -2.42
C LEU A 137 5.77 12.91 -3.17
N ILE A 138 4.73 13.39 -2.49
CA ILE A 138 3.40 13.60 -3.10
C ILE A 138 3.43 14.74 -4.12
N ASN A 139 4.15 15.83 -3.84
CA ASN A 139 4.33 16.92 -4.77
C ASN A 139 5.12 16.48 -6.01
N GLU A 140 6.19 15.69 -5.84
CA GLU A 140 6.96 15.11 -6.95
C GLU A 140 6.09 14.21 -7.83
N ALA A 141 5.28 13.35 -7.21
CA ALA A 141 4.32 12.51 -7.93
C ALA A 141 3.30 13.35 -8.74
N TRP A 142 2.79 14.42 -8.13
CA TRP A 142 1.85 15.33 -8.77
C TRP A 142 2.47 16.10 -9.93
N GLU A 143 3.70 16.58 -9.80
CA GLU A 143 4.42 17.27 -10.87
C GLU A 143 4.56 16.43 -12.14
N VAL A 144 4.80 15.12 -11.98
CA VAL A 144 4.90 14.19 -13.11
C VAL A 144 3.53 13.86 -13.70
N LEU A 145 2.52 13.61 -12.85
CA LEU A 145 1.23 13.09 -13.29
C LEU A 145 0.20 14.16 -13.69
N SER A 146 0.41 15.41 -13.30
CA SER A 146 -0.51 16.52 -13.60
C SER A 146 -0.40 17.03 -15.03
N ASP A 147 0.80 17.02 -15.61
CA ASP A 147 1.03 17.41 -17.01
C ASP A 147 0.85 16.20 -17.93
N PRO A 148 -0.08 16.25 -18.91
CA PRO A 148 -0.30 15.17 -19.86
C PRO A 148 0.98 14.69 -20.57
N LYS A 149 1.89 15.61 -20.94
CA LYS A 149 3.13 15.25 -21.66
C LYS A 149 4.12 14.53 -20.75
N ARG A 150 4.29 15.01 -19.51
CA ARG A 150 5.17 14.36 -18.52
C ARG A 150 4.62 13.01 -18.10
N ARG A 151 3.31 12.92 -17.95
CA ARG A 151 2.59 11.68 -17.65
C ARG A 151 2.78 10.64 -18.76
N GLU A 152 2.60 11.04 -20.02
CA GLU A 152 2.82 10.14 -21.15
C GLU A 152 4.26 9.61 -21.18
N ALA A 153 5.26 10.48 -21.02
CA ALA A 153 6.65 10.08 -20.95
C ALA A 153 6.93 9.12 -19.76
N TYR A 154 6.31 9.37 -18.61
CA TYR A 154 6.40 8.51 -17.44
C TYR A 154 5.75 7.14 -17.67
N ASP A 155 4.55 7.12 -18.24
CA ASP A 155 3.80 5.89 -18.54
C ASP A 155 4.57 5.03 -19.56
N LEU A 156 5.24 5.65 -20.55
CA LEU A 156 6.12 4.95 -21.50
C LEU A 156 7.33 4.32 -20.78
N LEU A 157 7.99 5.06 -19.89
CA LEU A 157 9.13 4.54 -19.12
C LEU A 157 8.73 3.36 -18.23
N MET A 158 7.60 3.48 -17.52
CA MET A 158 7.09 2.43 -16.63
C MET A 158 6.52 1.23 -17.39
N CYS A 159 6.09 1.41 -18.63
CA CYS A 159 5.64 0.32 -19.50
C CYS A 159 6.82 -0.50 -20.04
N PHE A 160 7.98 0.13 -20.29
CA PHE A 160 9.15 -0.54 -20.85
C PHE A 160 9.74 -1.59 -19.90
N ASP A 161 9.64 -1.38 -18.58
CA ASP A 161 10.14 -2.29 -17.54
C ASP A 161 9.42 -3.67 -17.49
N LYS A 162 8.31 -3.85 -18.21
CA LYS A 162 7.57 -5.14 -18.24
C LYS A 162 7.65 -5.92 -19.56
N THR A 163 8.34 -5.39 -20.57
CA THR A 163 8.40 -5.98 -21.92
C THR A 163 9.66 -6.79 -22.23
N VAL A 164 10.34 -7.35 -21.21
CA VAL A 164 11.48 -8.28 -21.42
C VAL A 164 11.25 -9.66 -20.76
N GLN A 165 10.01 -10.14 -20.75
CA GLN A 165 9.69 -11.53 -20.39
C GLN A 165 8.57 -12.13 -21.27
N ILE A 166 8.59 -11.85 -22.57
CA ILE A 166 8.03 -12.80 -23.54
C ILE A 166 9.24 -13.61 -24.02
N GLN A 167 9.44 -14.77 -23.40
CA GLN A 167 10.37 -15.78 -23.90
C GLN A 167 9.92 -16.19 -25.30
N ALA A 168 10.52 -15.55 -26.30
CA ALA A 168 10.89 -16.23 -27.52
C ALA A 168 12.08 -17.15 -27.18
N GLU A 169 11.79 -18.30 -26.57
CA GLU A 169 12.72 -19.42 -26.43
C GLU A 169 11.93 -20.72 -26.50
N ASN A 170 11.28 -20.92 -27.64
CA ASN A 170 11.03 -22.25 -28.16
C ASN A 170 11.96 -22.41 -29.37
N GLN A 171 12.81 -23.43 -29.28
CA GLN A 171 13.66 -24.04 -30.31
C GLN A 171 15.05 -23.43 -30.51
N ASP A 172 16.02 -24.10 -29.87
CA ASP A 172 17.40 -24.19 -30.31
C ASP A 172 17.50 -24.83 -31.71
N PRO A 173 18.17 -24.19 -32.69
CA PRO A 173 18.82 -24.90 -33.76
C PRO A 173 20.30 -25.10 -33.42
N GLU A 174 20.71 -26.36 -33.36
CA GLU A 174 22.09 -26.82 -33.27
C GLU A 174 23.08 -26.00 -34.12
N MET A 175 24.15 -25.58 -33.46
CA MET A 175 25.55 -25.76 -33.87
C MET A 175 25.85 -25.67 -35.38
N ASN A 176 26.28 -24.49 -35.79
CA ASN A 176 27.11 -24.32 -36.99
C ASN A 176 28.58 -24.55 -36.59
N VAL A 177 29.12 -25.75 -36.85
CA VAL A 177 30.57 -26.00 -36.87
C VAL A 177 30.98 -26.46 -38.25
N VAL A 178 31.83 -25.62 -38.84
CA VAL A 178 32.49 -25.72 -40.14
C VAL A 178 33.43 -26.92 -40.21
N LYS A 179 33.34 -27.72 -41.29
CA LYS A 179 34.39 -28.52 -41.99
C LYS A 179 33.71 -29.69 -42.73
N LEU A 180 34.04 -30.13 -43.95
CA LEU A 180 35.24 -30.11 -44.79
C LEU A 180 34.81 -30.47 -46.24
N GLU A 181 35.65 -30.06 -47.20
CA GLU A 181 35.82 -30.59 -48.56
C GLU A 181 35.33 -32.03 -48.83
N ASN A 182 34.64 -32.24 -49.97
CA ASN A 182 35.23 -32.80 -51.20
C ASN A 182 34.18 -33.01 -52.32
N GLN A 183 34.62 -32.74 -53.55
CA GLN A 183 34.25 -33.30 -54.87
C GLN A 183 33.59 -34.70 -54.82
N ASP A 184 32.69 -35.15 -55.70
CA ASP A 184 32.44 -34.90 -57.13
C ASP A 184 31.10 -35.58 -57.56
N PRO A 185 30.69 -35.61 -58.85
CA PRO A 185 29.29 -35.60 -59.34
C PRO A 185 28.69 -37.01 -59.59
N GLU A 186 27.62 -37.09 -60.41
CA GLU A 186 26.89 -38.26 -60.99
C GLU A 186 25.43 -38.32 -60.47
N ASP A 187 24.39 -38.63 -61.22
CA ASP A 187 24.10 -38.75 -62.65
C ASP A 187 22.56 -39.01 -62.74
N ASN A 188 21.96 -38.76 -63.90
CA ASN A 188 20.67 -39.32 -64.38
C ASN A 188 19.36 -38.82 -63.74
N ASN A 189 18.61 -37.99 -64.48
CA ASN A 189 17.50 -38.40 -65.36
C ASN A 189 16.23 -38.77 -64.56
N ASP A 190 15.16 -38.00 -64.70
CA ASP A 190 14.12 -38.33 -65.68
C ASP A 190 12.86 -37.46 -65.52
N ASP A 191 12.38 -37.06 -66.68
CA ASP A 191 11.00 -36.80 -67.10
C ASP A 191 10.10 -35.72 -66.44
N LYS A 192 9.77 -34.77 -67.33
CA LYS A 192 8.56 -33.95 -67.51
C LYS A 192 7.22 -34.68 -67.18
N PRO A 193 6.04 -34.04 -67.34
CA PRO A 193 5.67 -32.62 -67.29
C PRO A 193 4.40 -32.34 -66.43
N LYS A 194 4.16 -31.05 -66.15
CA LYS A 194 2.88 -30.50 -65.66
C LYS A 194 1.72 -30.73 -66.66
N PRO A 195 0.46 -30.74 -66.18
CA PRO A 195 -0.62 -30.05 -66.89
C PRO A 195 -1.22 -28.90 -66.05
N LYS A 196 -1.49 -27.78 -66.72
CA LYS A 196 -2.27 -26.63 -66.21
C LYS A 196 -3.76 -26.76 -66.66
N PRO A 197 -4.63 -25.73 -66.50
CA PRO A 197 -5.91 -25.84 -65.82
C PRO A 197 -7.10 -25.91 -66.80
N SER A 198 -8.30 -26.18 -66.31
CA SER A 198 -9.53 -25.95 -67.08
C SER A 198 -10.64 -25.40 -66.21
N LEU A 199 -11.07 -24.18 -66.54
CA LEU A 199 -12.39 -23.62 -66.31
C LEU A 199 -13.48 -24.57 -66.83
N VAL A 200 -14.60 -24.68 -66.11
CA VAL A 200 -15.98 -24.75 -66.63
C VAL A 200 -16.87 -24.23 -65.47
N GLU A 201 -17.31 -22.98 -65.51
CA GLU A 201 -18.66 -22.49 -65.91
C GLU A 201 -19.70 -22.61 -64.79
#